data_AF-S9UV01-F1
#
_entry.id   AF-S9UV01-F1
#
_cell.length_a   1.000
_cell.length_b   1.000
_cell.length_c   1.000
_cell.angle_alpha   90.00
_cell.angle_beta   90.00
_cell.angle_gamma   90.00
#
_symmetry.space_group_name_H-M   'P 1'
#
loop_
_entity.id
_entity.type
_entity.pdbx_description
1 polymer ?
#
loop_
_entity_poly.entity_id
_entity_poly.type
_entity_poly.pdbx_seq_one_letter_code
_entity_poly.pdbx_strand_id
1 'polypeptide(L)'
;MCFAFPLSLPFRYSRLIISYSDTRRFALLCPMRTLTAMDKKHADLKRGRAAEAEAEGRADRPAPGADRSRLYHPFRANFNDHFETSIEALRDVLPVVRELQQLLRPSTPERFTLYDPYYCSGTVKELWAQLEVPNVVHENVDFYAAVEARTVPPHDMLVTNPPFSDDHIERFLRFVLLRNAGRPWAMLAPDYVVTKPWYRELVERHCTKASRIAKGVLTGAARPPPATFALPPFIQAAAAPAAAAAAAPPPPAVVGVEPFYIVPRARYDYRHPVEGAAREHSHFKSMWYVWAGRHTPEVVRGVRVAVLHRAAVPDRAPQVLHGLEALEEAKCVTATERRPNPQQRARHAQGGRPSPHGKGRQGH
;
A
#
# COMPACT_ATOMS: atom_id res chain seq x y z
N MET A 1 -19.61 -47.52 -25.23
CA MET A 1 -20.46 -47.47 -24.03
C MET A 1 -20.74 -46.01 -23.71
N CYS A 2 -21.93 -45.53 -24.07
CA CYS A 2 -22.36 -44.14 -23.88
C CYS A 2 -23.17 -44.05 -22.59
N PHE A 3 -22.74 -43.23 -21.64
CA PHE A 3 -23.56 -42.89 -20.46
C PHE A 3 -23.96 -41.42 -20.52
N ALA A 4 -25.25 -41.21 -20.75
CA ALA A 4 -25.93 -39.94 -20.61
C ALA A 4 -26.22 -39.68 -19.12
N PHE A 5 -25.92 -38.47 -18.65
CA PHE A 5 -26.32 -37.97 -17.34
C PHE A 5 -27.55 -37.06 -17.48
N PRO A 6 -28.62 -37.25 -16.68
CA PRO A 6 -29.73 -36.32 -16.68
C PRO A 6 -29.52 -35.15 -15.71
N LEU A 7 -30.13 -34.05 -16.12
CA LEU A 7 -30.26 -32.74 -15.49
C LEU A 7 -31.08 -32.73 -14.19
N SER A 8 -30.86 -31.64 -13.45
CA SER A 8 -31.82 -30.86 -12.65
C SER A 8 -32.06 -31.24 -11.18
N LEU A 9 -31.62 -30.35 -10.28
CA LEU A 9 -32.26 -30.07 -9.01
C LEU A 9 -32.27 -28.55 -8.74
N PRO A 10 -33.38 -27.99 -8.22
CA PRO A 10 -33.55 -26.55 -8.03
C PRO A 10 -32.99 -26.08 -6.67
N PHE A 11 -32.18 -25.02 -6.68
CA PHE A 11 -31.78 -24.29 -5.48
C PHE A 11 -32.91 -23.35 -5.03
N ARG A 12 -33.48 -23.61 -3.85
CA ARG A 12 -34.42 -22.70 -3.16
C ARG A 12 -33.62 -21.65 -2.38
N TYR A 13 -33.86 -20.39 -2.70
CA TYR A 13 -33.43 -19.23 -1.91
C TYR A 13 -34.34 -19.06 -0.68
N SER A 14 -33.80 -19.20 0.52
CA SER A 14 -34.47 -18.76 1.75
C SER A 14 -33.98 -17.36 2.10
N ARG A 15 -34.86 -16.36 1.90
CA ARG A 15 -34.67 -14.98 2.38
C ARG A 15 -34.83 -14.97 3.90
N LEU A 16 -33.77 -14.62 4.62
CA LEU A 16 -33.84 -14.25 6.03
C LEU A 16 -34.12 -12.74 6.11
N ILE A 17 -35.35 -12.38 6.43
CA ILE A 17 -35.77 -11.01 6.74
C ILE A 17 -35.49 -10.79 8.22
N ILE A 18 -34.47 -9.98 8.54
CA ILE A 18 -34.25 -9.48 9.89
C ILE A 18 -34.85 -8.07 9.95
N SER A 19 -36.00 -7.98 10.59
CA SER A 19 -36.61 -6.73 11.05
C SER A 19 -35.94 -6.33 12.36
N TYR A 20 -35.43 -5.09 12.45
CA TYR A 20 -35.03 -4.51 13.73
C TYR A 20 -35.72 -3.16 13.90
N SER A 21 -36.69 -3.15 14.81
CA SER A 21 -37.43 -1.98 15.27
C SER A 21 -36.74 -1.33 16.45
N ASP A 22 -36.57 -0.01 16.33
CA ASP A 22 -36.79 1.03 17.35
C ASP A 22 -36.20 0.86 18.76
N THR A 23 -35.25 1.76 19.11
CA THR A 23 -35.32 2.47 20.39
C THR A 23 -34.62 3.85 20.31
N ARG A 24 -35.45 4.88 20.17
CA ARG A 24 -35.50 6.14 20.95
C ARG A 24 -34.23 6.76 21.57
N ARG A 25 -34.08 8.06 21.25
CA ARG A 25 -33.85 9.24 22.12
C ARG A 25 -32.62 9.24 23.05
N PHE A 26 -31.67 10.13 22.75
CA PHE A 26 -31.15 11.09 23.73
C PHE A 26 -30.75 12.40 23.03
N ALA A 27 -31.45 13.47 23.36
CA ALA A 27 -31.12 14.86 23.05
C ALA A 27 -30.94 15.58 24.38
N LEU A 28 -29.82 16.28 24.56
CA LEU A 28 -29.54 17.36 25.52
C LEU A 28 -28.08 17.81 25.23
N LEU A 29 -27.88 18.97 24.60
CA LEU A 29 -27.69 20.30 25.24
C LEU A 29 -26.36 20.44 25.99
N CYS A 30 -25.40 21.18 25.40
CA CYS A 30 -24.53 22.19 26.05
C CYS A 30 -23.54 22.83 25.05
N PRO A 31 -22.94 24.00 25.31
CA PRO A 31 -23.31 25.21 24.58
C PRO A 31 -22.16 25.86 23.78
N MET A 32 -22.61 26.75 22.89
CA MET A 32 -21.85 27.81 22.23
C MET A 32 -20.80 28.46 23.12
N ARG A 33 -19.54 28.50 22.66
CA ARG A 33 -18.54 29.45 23.15
C ARG A 33 -18.47 30.65 22.21
N THR A 34 -18.65 31.80 22.84
CA THR A 34 -18.65 33.15 22.33
C THR A 34 -17.34 33.55 21.66
N LEU A 35 -17.50 34.17 20.49
CA LEU A 35 -16.52 35.01 19.80
C LEU A 35 -16.22 36.26 20.66
N THR A 36 -14.94 36.53 20.91
CA THR A 36 -14.47 37.84 21.37
C THR A 36 -13.65 38.49 20.26
N ALA A 37 -14.06 39.70 19.92
CA ALA A 37 -13.44 40.61 18.97
C ALA A 37 -12.12 41.19 19.49
N MET A 38 -11.09 41.23 18.64
CA MET A 38 -9.91 42.12 18.58
C MET A 38 -9.16 41.67 17.30
N ASP A 39 -8.65 42.47 16.37
CA ASP A 39 -8.47 43.91 16.28
C ASP A 39 -8.29 44.28 14.79
N LYS A 40 -8.75 45.47 14.41
CA LYS A 40 -8.51 46.10 13.10
C LYS A 40 -7.05 46.56 13.03
N LYS A 41 -6.29 46.16 12.00
CA LYS A 41 -5.33 47.03 11.27
C LYS A 41 -4.54 46.26 10.20
N HIS A 42 -4.24 46.96 9.10
CA HIS A 42 -3.41 46.60 7.95
C HIS A 42 -4.08 45.93 6.74
N ALA A 43 -5.05 46.67 6.19
CA ALA A 43 -5.05 46.92 4.74
C ALA A 43 -3.94 47.93 4.38
N ASP A 44 -3.54 47.96 3.11
CA ASP A 44 -2.57 48.88 2.49
C ASP A 44 -1.07 48.56 2.64
N LEU A 45 -0.61 47.52 1.93
CA LEU A 45 0.63 47.57 1.13
C LEU A 45 0.76 46.32 0.23
N LYS A 46 0.08 46.32 -0.93
CA LYS A 46 0.43 45.51 -2.13
C LYS A 46 -0.54 45.79 -3.28
N ARG A 47 -0.59 47.05 -3.71
CA ARG A 47 -0.88 47.42 -5.11
C ARG A 47 0.41 47.99 -5.68
N GLY A 48 0.81 47.49 -6.84
CA GLY A 48 1.95 48.03 -7.59
C GLY A 48 3.01 47.01 -7.95
N ARG A 49 2.67 46.09 -8.85
CA ARG A 49 3.47 45.69 -10.04
C ARG A 49 2.86 44.43 -10.66
N ALA A 50 1.77 44.66 -11.39
CA ALA A 50 1.44 43.91 -12.58
C ALA A 50 1.85 44.81 -13.75
N ALA A 51 2.81 44.38 -14.57
CA ALA A 51 3.04 44.78 -15.95
C ALA A 51 4.22 43.96 -16.47
N GLU A 52 4.11 43.46 -17.70
CA GLU A 52 5.06 42.63 -18.45
C GLU A 52 5.05 41.13 -18.15
N ALA A 53 4.05 40.43 -18.73
CA ALA A 53 4.28 39.26 -19.59
C ALA A 53 2.95 38.68 -20.11
N GLU A 54 2.24 39.42 -20.96
CA GLU A 54 1.24 38.85 -21.88
C GLU A 54 1.35 39.53 -23.25
N ALA A 55 1.90 38.79 -24.23
CA ALA A 55 1.62 38.89 -25.67
C ALA A 55 2.15 37.58 -26.29
N GLU A 56 1.30 36.58 -26.50
CA GLU A 56 0.53 36.33 -27.74
C GLU A 56 1.26 35.38 -28.71
N GLY A 57 0.61 34.24 -28.97
CA GLY A 57 1.07 33.20 -29.88
C GLY A 57 0.37 31.85 -29.65
N ARG A 58 -0.96 31.85 -29.47
CA ARG A 58 -1.76 30.63 -29.27
C ARG A 58 -2.66 30.41 -30.49
N ALA A 59 -2.14 29.67 -31.46
CA ALA A 59 -2.96 29.08 -32.51
C ALA A 59 -3.76 27.90 -31.95
N ASP A 60 -5.00 27.81 -32.40
CA ASP A 60 -6.02 26.81 -32.08
C ASP A 60 -5.48 25.39 -31.87
N ARG A 61 -5.59 24.90 -30.63
CA ARG A 61 -5.72 23.47 -30.36
C ARG A 61 -7.16 23.24 -29.87
N PRO A 62 -7.91 22.31 -30.47
CA PRO A 62 -9.25 21.99 -30.01
C PRO A 62 -9.17 21.52 -28.55
N ALA A 63 -10.01 22.09 -27.69
CA ALA A 63 -10.04 21.80 -26.27
C ALA A 63 -10.41 20.32 -26.03
N PRO A 64 -9.61 19.53 -25.30
CA PRO A 64 -10.03 18.23 -24.81
C PRO A 64 -10.96 18.44 -23.62
N GLY A 65 -12.17 18.91 -23.90
CA GLY A 65 -13.28 18.97 -22.95
C GLY A 65 -14.00 17.63 -22.90
N ALA A 66 -13.27 16.55 -22.58
CA ALA A 66 -13.92 15.39 -21.98
C ALA A 66 -14.21 15.79 -20.54
N ASP A 67 -15.49 15.73 -20.17
CA ASP A 67 -16.00 15.88 -18.82
C ASP A 67 -15.17 14.99 -17.86
N ARG A 68 -14.11 15.59 -17.28
CA ARG A 68 -13.34 14.97 -16.21
C ARG A 68 -14.18 15.08 -14.97
N SER A 69 -15.16 14.17 -14.93
CA SER A 69 -16.05 13.93 -13.81
C SER A 69 -15.27 14.12 -12.51
N ARG A 70 -15.80 14.99 -11.64
CA ARG A 70 -15.28 15.20 -10.29
C ARG A 70 -14.88 13.85 -9.71
N LEU A 71 -13.64 13.70 -9.22
CA LEU A 71 -13.28 12.53 -8.42
C LEU A 71 -14.35 12.34 -7.35
N TYR A 72 -15.08 11.24 -7.49
CA TYR A 72 -16.17 10.90 -6.62
C TYR A 72 -15.77 9.62 -5.90
N HIS A 73 -15.77 9.69 -4.58
CA HIS A 73 -15.62 8.53 -3.72
C HIS A 73 -16.88 8.40 -2.87
N PRO A 74 -17.52 7.23 -2.81
CA PRO A 74 -18.69 7.01 -1.95
C PRO A 74 -18.32 6.92 -0.46
N PHE A 75 -17.08 7.28 -0.10
CA PHE A 75 -16.51 7.20 1.23
C PHE A 75 -15.63 8.42 1.51
N ARG A 76 -15.27 8.63 2.78
CA ARG A 76 -14.41 9.74 3.19
C ARG A 76 -12.98 9.46 2.73
N ALA A 77 -12.54 10.20 1.73
CA ALA A 77 -11.16 10.23 1.29
C ALA A 77 -10.54 11.60 1.54
N ASN A 78 -9.27 11.62 1.95
CA ASN A 78 -8.52 12.86 2.06
C ASN A 78 -7.95 13.20 0.69
N PHE A 79 -8.25 14.42 0.23
CA PHE A 79 -7.83 14.90 -1.09
C PHE A 79 -6.33 14.73 -1.33
N ASN A 80 -5.51 14.96 -0.30
CA ASN A 80 -4.06 14.89 -0.40
C ASN A 80 -3.48 13.46 -0.45
N ASP A 81 -4.32 12.43 -0.48
CA ASP A 81 -3.89 11.03 -0.61
C ASP A 81 -4.18 10.43 -1.99
N HIS A 82 -4.81 11.19 -2.90
CA HIS A 82 -5.12 10.71 -4.24
C HIS A 82 -3.89 10.78 -5.15
N PHE A 83 -3.04 9.76 -5.05
CA PHE A 83 -1.86 9.60 -5.89
C PHE A 83 -1.90 8.28 -6.65
N GLU A 84 -1.98 8.38 -7.97
CA GLU A 84 -1.90 7.20 -8.85
C GLU A 84 -0.50 6.59 -8.81
N THR A 85 -0.47 5.26 -8.78
CA THR A 85 0.77 4.50 -8.93
C THR A 85 1.31 4.67 -10.34
N SER A 86 2.57 5.07 -10.48
CA SER A 86 3.19 5.22 -11.79
C SER A 86 3.53 3.88 -12.44
N ILE A 87 3.58 3.88 -13.78
CA ILE A 87 3.93 2.68 -14.55
C ILE A 87 5.36 2.21 -14.23
N GLU A 88 6.27 3.13 -13.88
CA GLU A 88 7.63 2.84 -13.43
C GLU A 88 7.60 2.01 -12.15
N ALA A 89 6.78 2.39 -11.17
CA ALA A 89 6.63 1.63 -9.93
C ALA A 89 6.04 0.24 -10.20
N LEU A 90 5.00 0.13 -11.03
CA LEU A 90 4.41 -1.16 -11.39
C LEU A 90 5.40 -2.08 -12.12
N ARG A 91 6.24 -1.52 -12.99
CA ARG A 91 7.31 -2.25 -13.69
C ARG A 91 8.34 -2.85 -12.74
N ASP A 92 8.63 -2.19 -11.62
CA ASP A 92 9.61 -2.71 -10.65
C ASP A 92 9.05 -3.89 -9.85
N VAL A 93 7.74 -3.93 -9.58
CA VAL A 93 7.09 -5.05 -8.89
C VAL A 93 6.59 -6.14 -9.85
N LEU A 94 6.51 -5.87 -11.16
CA LEU A 94 6.08 -6.84 -12.18
C LEU A 94 6.81 -8.20 -12.10
N PRO A 95 8.13 -8.29 -11.86
CA PRO A 95 8.79 -9.59 -11.69
C PRO A 95 8.20 -10.42 -10.54
N VAL A 96 7.79 -9.79 -9.45
CA VAL A 96 7.13 -10.46 -8.32
C VAL A 96 5.82 -11.10 -8.77
N VAL A 97 5.02 -10.33 -9.51
CA VAL A 97 3.72 -10.78 -10.05
C VAL A 97 3.91 -11.98 -10.98
N ARG A 98 4.92 -11.95 -11.86
CA ARG A 98 5.19 -13.05 -12.80
C ARG A 98 5.65 -14.33 -12.10
N GLU A 99 6.55 -14.21 -11.12
CA GLU A 99 6.98 -15.36 -10.31
C GLU A 99 5.79 -15.99 -9.58
N LEU A 100 4.96 -15.17 -8.92
CA LEU A 100 3.78 -15.65 -8.21
C LEU A 100 2.71 -16.23 -9.14
N GLN A 101 2.53 -15.67 -10.33
CA GLN A 101 1.64 -16.21 -11.36
C GLN A 101 2.04 -17.64 -11.75
N GLN A 102 3.33 -17.89 -11.97
CA GLN A 102 3.84 -19.23 -12.27
C GLN A 102 3.73 -20.19 -11.08
N LEU A 103 4.00 -19.71 -9.86
CA LEU A 103 3.99 -20.54 -8.66
C LEU A 103 2.58 -20.90 -8.19
N LEU A 104 1.64 -19.97 -8.25
CA LEU A 104 0.28 -20.14 -7.73
C LEU A 104 -0.70 -20.67 -8.77
N ARG A 105 -0.47 -20.37 -10.06
CA ARG A 105 -1.36 -20.73 -11.18
C ARG A 105 -0.57 -21.32 -12.37
N PRO A 106 0.27 -22.35 -12.18
CA PRO A 106 1.14 -22.87 -13.24
C PRO A 106 0.37 -23.32 -14.51
N SER A 107 -0.82 -23.89 -14.33
CA SER A 107 -1.64 -24.40 -15.44
C SER A 107 -2.62 -23.37 -16.02
N THR A 108 -2.87 -22.27 -15.31
CA THR A 108 -3.84 -21.23 -15.71
C THR A 108 -3.34 -19.83 -15.33
N PRO A 109 -2.14 -19.43 -15.79
CA PRO A 109 -1.56 -18.14 -15.43
C PRO A 109 -2.48 -16.97 -15.79
N GLU A 110 -3.26 -17.09 -16.87
CA GLU A 110 -4.26 -16.14 -17.31
C GLU A 110 -5.45 -15.96 -16.36
N ARG A 111 -5.57 -16.76 -15.29
CA ARG A 111 -6.57 -16.59 -14.22
C ARG A 111 -6.00 -15.93 -12.97
N PHE A 112 -4.71 -15.61 -12.96
CA PHE A 112 -4.08 -14.92 -11.85
C PHE A 112 -4.71 -13.55 -11.65
N THR A 113 -5.21 -13.29 -10.44
CA THR A 113 -6.00 -12.09 -10.12
C THR A 113 -5.25 -11.21 -9.14
N LEU A 114 -4.98 -9.97 -9.56
CA LEU A 114 -4.49 -8.91 -8.69
C LEU A 114 -5.64 -8.18 -8.02
N TYR A 115 -5.43 -7.75 -6.78
CA TYR A 115 -6.34 -6.87 -6.07
C TYR A 115 -5.63 -5.60 -5.62
N ASP A 116 -6.16 -4.44 -6.00
CA ASP A 116 -5.75 -3.14 -5.49
C ASP A 116 -6.93 -2.51 -4.72
N PRO A 117 -6.90 -2.52 -3.37
CA PRO A 117 -8.01 -2.07 -2.53
C PRO A 117 -8.21 -0.55 -2.50
N TYR A 118 -7.20 0.26 -2.82
CA TYR A 118 -7.27 1.71 -2.62
C TYR A 118 -7.56 2.42 -3.93
N TYR A 119 -8.81 2.86 -4.10
CA TYR A 119 -9.26 3.51 -5.33
C TYR A 119 -8.88 5.00 -5.38
N CYS A 120 -8.24 5.41 -6.48
CA CYS A 120 -7.96 6.80 -6.81
C CYS A 120 -8.84 7.25 -7.99
N SER A 121 -8.34 7.19 -9.22
CA SER A 121 -9.07 7.50 -10.45
C SER A 121 -9.33 6.27 -11.33
N GLY A 122 -8.79 5.11 -10.95
CA GLY A 122 -9.02 3.83 -11.64
C GLY A 122 -7.99 3.49 -12.72
N THR A 123 -7.06 4.38 -13.03
CA THR A 123 -6.08 4.21 -14.14
C THR A 123 -5.15 3.01 -13.94
N VAL A 124 -4.96 2.55 -12.71
CA VAL A 124 -4.08 1.40 -12.41
C VAL A 124 -4.48 0.12 -13.15
N LYS A 125 -5.79 -0.09 -13.44
CA LYS A 125 -6.27 -1.23 -14.24
C LYS A 125 -5.68 -1.20 -15.66
N GLU A 126 -5.68 -0.03 -16.29
CA GLU A 126 -5.15 0.18 -17.64
C GLU A 126 -3.63 -0.01 -17.67
N LEU A 127 -2.93 0.50 -16.64
CA LEU A 127 -1.48 0.35 -16.53
C LEU A 127 -1.08 -1.13 -16.36
N TRP A 128 -1.82 -1.90 -15.56
CA TRP A 128 -1.59 -3.34 -15.44
C TRP A 128 -1.92 -4.11 -16.72
N ALA A 129 -2.97 -3.72 -17.44
CA ALA A 129 -3.27 -4.30 -18.75
C ALA A 129 -2.13 -4.05 -19.76
N GLN A 130 -1.53 -2.86 -19.75
CA GLN A 130 -0.34 -2.55 -20.56
C GLN A 130 0.89 -3.40 -20.18
N LEU A 131 0.95 -3.92 -18.96
CA LEU A 131 1.98 -4.85 -18.49
C LEU A 131 1.59 -6.32 -18.67
N GLU A 132 0.55 -6.59 -19.46
CA GLU A 132 0.01 -7.92 -19.76
C GLU A 132 -0.48 -8.68 -18.51
N VAL A 133 -1.04 -7.95 -17.54
CA VAL A 133 -1.72 -8.49 -16.35
C VAL A 133 -3.14 -7.91 -16.28
N PRO A 134 -4.08 -8.35 -17.15
CA PRO A 134 -5.37 -7.67 -17.30
C PRO A 134 -6.36 -7.93 -16.16
N ASN A 135 -6.19 -9.00 -15.38
CA ASN A 135 -7.12 -9.37 -14.31
C ASN A 135 -6.81 -8.62 -13.02
N VAL A 136 -7.37 -7.42 -12.90
CA VAL A 136 -7.20 -6.57 -11.73
C VAL A 136 -8.56 -6.19 -11.16
N VAL A 137 -8.79 -6.55 -9.90
CA VAL A 137 -9.92 -6.08 -9.11
C VAL A 137 -9.52 -4.75 -8.47
N HIS A 138 -10.21 -3.68 -8.82
CA HIS A 138 -9.94 -2.32 -8.33
C HIS A 138 -11.23 -1.49 -8.45
N GLU A 139 -12.03 -1.53 -7.40
CA GLU A 139 -13.37 -0.95 -7.36
C GLU A 139 -13.40 0.29 -6.47
N ASN A 140 -14.25 1.25 -6.80
CA ASN A 140 -14.42 2.49 -6.02
C ASN A 140 -15.25 2.24 -4.75
N VAL A 141 -14.67 1.48 -3.82
CA VAL A 141 -15.29 1.06 -2.56
C VAL A 141 -14.36 1.37 -1.39
N ASP A 142 -14.93 1.57 -0.20
CA ASP A 142 -14.15 1.71 1.02
C ASP A 142 -13.57 0.34 1.41
N PHE A 143 -12.26 0.20 1.26
CA PHE A 143 -11.53 -1.01 1.61
C PHE A 143 -11.78 -1.46 3.05
N TYR A 144 -11.79 -0.54 4.01
CA TYR A 144 -11.94 -0.91 5.41
C TYR A 144 -13.37 -1.32 5.72
N ALA A 145 -14.36 -0.67 5.10
CA ALA A 145 -15.73 -1.14 5.17
C ALA A 145 -15.87 -2.55 4.59
N ALA A 146 -15.19 -2.84 3.47
CA ALA A 146 -15.18 -4.19 2.87
C ALA A 146 -14.50 -5.23 3.76
N VAL A 147 -13.44 -4.87 4.48
CA VAL A 147 -12.76 -5.72 5.47
C VAL A 147 -13.71 -6.07 6.62
N GLU A 148 -14.39 -5.08 7.19
CA GLU A 148 -15.32 -5.30 8.31
C GLU A 148 -16.58 -6.07 7.88
N ALA A 149 -17.10 -5.79 6.68
CA ALA A 149 -18.21 -6.53 6.09
C ALA A 149 -17.82 -7.94 5.58
N ARG A 150 -16.53 -8.29 5.61
CA ARG A 150 -15.97 -9.54 5.04
C ARG A 150 -16.34 -9.73 3.56
N THR A 151 -16.35 -8.65 2.80
CA THR A 151 -16.66 -8.62 1.36
C THR A 151 -15.42 -8.39 0.48
N VAL A 152 -14.22 -8.53 1.04
CA VAL A 152 -12.97 -8.47 0.27
C VAL A 152 -13.00 -9.53 -0.85
N PRO A 153 -12.80 -9.14 -2.11
CA PRO A 153 -12.92 -10.05 -3.25
C PRO A 153 -11.86 -11.16 -3.19
N PRO A 154 -12.15 -12.37 -3.70
CA PRO A 154 -11.13 -13.40 -3.92
C PRO A 154 -10.04 -12.89 -4.87
N HIS A 155 -8.78 -13.15 -4.54
CA HIS A 155 -7.62 -12.74 -5.32
C HIS A 155 -6.43 -13.67 -5.04
N ASP A 156 -5.41 -13.62 -5.88
CA ASP A 156 -4.17 -14.37 -5.69
C ASP A 156 -3.07 -13.52 -5.03
N MET A 157 -3.01 -12.22 -5.35
CA MET A 157 -2.05 -11.28 -4.77
C MET A 157 -2.66 -9.89 -4.63
N LEU A 158 -2.32 -9.19 -3.54
CA LEU A 158 -2.67 -7.78 -3.35
C LEU A 158 -1.48 -6.91 -3.79
N VAL A 159 -1.70 -5.94 -4.67
CA VAL A 159 -0.66 -4.94 -5.04
C VAL A 159 -1.26 -3.56 -4.96
N THR A 160 -0.66 -2.65 -4.19
CA THR A 160 -1.29 -1.35 -3.92
C THR A 160 -0.32 -0.23 -3.57
N ASN A 161 -0.82 1.01 -3.68
CA ASN A 161 -0.22 2.25 -3.18
C ASN A 161 -1.23 2.90 -2.22
N PRO A 162 -1.19 2.58 -0.92
CA PRO A 162 -2.17 3.06 0.04
C PRO A 162 -2.02 4.57 0.27
N PRO A 163 -3.05 5.23 0.79
CA PRO A 163 -2.92 6.56 1.39
C PRO A 163 -1.77 6.61 2.40
N PHE A 164 -1.02 7.72 2.42
CA PHE A 164 0.11 7.88 3.33
C PHE A 164 -0.21 8.74 4.55
N SER A 165 -1.39 9.34 4.59
CA SER A 165 -1.91 10.01 5.78
C SER A 165 -2.36 9.02 6.87
N ASP A 166 -2.56 9.56 8.07
CA ASP A 166 -3.13 8.88 9.22
C ASP A 166 -2.48 7.51 9.53
N ASP A 167 -3.29 6.48 9.73
CA ASP A 167 -2.88 5.13 10.12
C ASP A 167 -3.06 4.11 8.98
N HIS A 168 -3.22 4.58 7.73
CA HIS A 168 -3.60 3.73 6.60
C HIS A 168 -2.59 2.60 6.32
N ILE A 169 -1.29 2.92 6.36
CA ILE A 169 -0.21 1.95 6.13
C ILE A 169 -0.21 0.88 7.23
N GLU A 170 -0.40 1.29 8.49
CA GLU A 170 -0.41 0.36 9.63
C GLU A 170 -1.65 -0.55 9.57
N ARG A 171 -2.83 0.01 9.31
CA ARG A 171 -4.07 -0.76 9.18
C ARG A 171 -4.01 -1.75 8.02
N PHE A 172 -3.44 -1.33 6.88
CA PHE A 172 -3.19 -2.22 5.75
C PHE A 172 -2.28 -3.39 6.15
N LEU A 173 -1.14 -3.12 6.79
CA LEU A 173 -0.20 -4.16 7.21
C LEU A 173 -0.81 -5.14 8.21
N ARG A 174 -1.58 -4.63 9.18
CA ARG A 174 -2.36 -5.47 10.10
C ARG A 174 -3.34 -6.36 9.35
N PHE A 175 -4.05 -5.84 8.34
CA PHE A 175 -4.94 -6.65 7.52
C PHE A 175 -4.20 -7.75 6.77
N VAL A 176 -3.12 -7.42 6.05
CA VAL A 176 -2.44 -8.43 5.21
C VAL A 176 -1.76 -9.54 6.02
N LEU A 177 -1.28 -9.23 7.23
CA LEU A 177 -0.67 -10.23 8.10
C LEU A 177 -1.69 -11.06 8.89
N LEU A 178 -2.81 -10.48 9.30
CA LEU A 178 -3.74 -11.12 10.24
C LEU A 178 -5.03 -11.63 9.59
N ARG A 179 -5.46 -11.05 8.46
CA ARG A 179 -6.79 -11.27 7.88
C ARG A 179 -6.78 -11.63 6.39
N ASN A 180 -5.65 -11.51 5.68
CA ASN A 180 -5.57 -11.81 4.24
C ASN A 180 -5.29 -13.29 3.90
N ALA A 181 -5.64 -14.22 4.78
CA ALA A 181 -5.52 -15.67 4.57
C ALA A 181 -4.12 -16.14 4.08
N GLY A 182 -3.05 -15.42 4.44
CA GLY A 182 -1.68 -15.72 4.02
C GLY A 182 -1.39 -15.49 2.53
N ARG A 183 -2.24 -14.76 1.81
CA ARG A 183 -2.00 -14.41 0.39
C ARG A 183 -0.85 -13.41 0.25
N PRO A 184 -0.04 -13.53 -0.81
CA PRO A 184 0.99 -12.56 -1.13
C PRO A 184 0.48 -11.12 -1.24
N TRP A 185 1.34 -10.18 -0.89
CA TRP A 185 1.06 -8.76 -1.02
C TRP A 185 2.30 -7.96 -1.38
N ALA A 186 2.09 -6.84 -2.06
CA ALA A 186 3.07 -5.80 -2.30
C ALA A 186 2.44 -4.43 -2.04
N MET A 187 3.14 -3.60 -1.28
CA MET A 187 2.71 -2.24 -0.95
C MET A 187 3.81 -1.25 -1.31
N LEU A 188 3.45 -0.23 -2.06
CA LEU A 188 4.33 0.91 -2.31
C LEU A 188 4.19 1.89 -1.16
N ALA A 189 5.26 2.16 -0.43
CA ALA A 189 5.21 3.09 0.69
C ALA A 189 6.53 3.85 0.86
N PRO A 190 6.54 4.96 1.62
CA PRO A 190 7.77 5.66 1.93
C PRO A 190 8.82 4.76 2.58
N ASP A 191 10.09 4.98 2.26
CA ASP A 191 11.22 4.21 2.80
C ASP A 191 11.34 4.32 4.32
N TYR A 192 10.92 5.45 4.91
CA TYR A 192 10.95 5.65 6.36
C TYR A 192 9.98 4.75 7.14
N VAL A 193 8.99 4.10 6.50
CA VAL A 193 8.01 3.24 7.19
C VAL A 193 8.72 2.11 7.94
N VAL A 194 9.77 1.54 7.36
CA VAL A 194 10.59 0.51 8.00
C VAL A 194 11.34 0.96 9.26
N THR A 195 11.50 2.27 9.46
CA THR A 195 12.10 2.83 10.68
C THR A 195 11.10 2.97 11.82
N LYS A 196 9.80 2.79 11.55
CA LYS A 196 8.77 2.96 12.57
C LYS A 196 8.79 1.78 13.55
N PRO A 197 8.72 2.03 14.87
CA PRO A 197 8.69 0.97 15.87
C PRO A 197 7.56 -0.03 15.65
N TRP A 198 6.36 0.47 15.31
CA TRP A 198 5.20 -0.38 15.05
C TRP A 198 5.41 -1.32 13.87
N TYR A 199 6.15 -0.91 12.84
CA TYR A 199 6.43 -1.77 11.67
C TYR A 199 7.35 -2.92 12.06
N ARG A 200 8.44 -2.58 12.77
CA ARG A 200 9.44 -3.55 13.23
C ARG A 200 8.82 -4.56 14.17
N GLU A 201 8.08 -4.09 15.17
CA GLU A 201 7.36 -4.95 16.12
C GLU A 201 6.40 -5.91 15.39
N LEU A 202 5.67 -5.40 14.38
CA LEU A 202 4.73 -6.20 13.61
C LEU A 202 5.44 -7.30 12.81
N VAL A 203 6.54 -6.98 12.12
CA VAL A 203 7.34 -7.97 11.37
C VAL A 203 7.98 -8.99 12.31
N GLU A 204 8.62 -8.54 13.40
CA GLU A 204 9.30 -9.42 14.35
C GLU A 204 8.34 -10.36 15.09
N ARG A 205 7.12 -9.88 15.37
CA ARG A 205 6.08 -10.71 16.01
C ARG A 205 5.51 -11.78 15.09
N HIS A 206 5.36 -11.48 13.80
CA HIS A 206 4.59 -12.32 12.87
C HIS A 206 5.44 -13.05 11.83
N CYS A 207 6.72 -12.73 11.70
CA CYS A 207 7.59 -13.31 10.69
C CYS A 207 8.88 -13.88 11.28
N THR A 208 9.39 -14.96 10.68
CA THR A 208 10.75 -15.43 10.93
C THR A 208 11.76 -14.55 10.20
N LYS A 209 12.90 -14.30 10.84
CA LYS A 209 14.01 -13.60 10.19
C LYS A 209 14.48 -14.35 8.94
N ALA A 210 14.78 -13.62 7.89
CA ALA A 210 15.37 -14.19 6.69
C ALA A 210 16.75 -14.75 7.03
N SER A 211 17.01 -16.00 6.67
CA SER A 211 18.37 -16.53 6.78
C SER A 211 19.28 -15.76 5.83
N ARG A 212 20.41 -15.26 6.33
CA ARG A 212 21.42 -14.59 5.50
C ARG A 212 21.78 -15.50 4.33
N ILE A 213 21.43 -15.08 3.12
CA ILE A 213 21.95 -15.68 1.89
C ILE A 213 23.41 -15.23 1.82
N ALA A 214 24.34 -16.09 2.25
CA ALA A 214 25.76 -15.81 2.19
C ALA A 214 26.14 -15.37 0.77
N LYS A 215 26.67 -14.14 0.64
CA LYS A 215 27.26 -13.50 -0.55
C LYS A 215 27.18 -14.32 -1.85
N GLY A 216 26.00 -14.38 -2.46
CA GLY A 216 25.83 -14.83 -3.84
C GLY A 216 25.65 -16.32 -4.09
N VAL A 217 25.59 -17.20 -3.08
CA VAL A 217 25.23 -18.61 -3.29
C VAL A 217 23.95 -18.92 -2.53
N LEU A 218 22.88 -19.15 -3.28
CA LEU A 218 21.63 -19.68 -2.76
C LEU A 218 21.81 -21.17 -2.46
N THR A 219 22.48 -21.50 -1.38
CA THR A 219 22.37 -22.83 -0.76
C THR A 219 21.05 -22.89 0.02
N GLY A 220 19.92 -22.75 -0.70
CA GLY A 220 18.67 -23.26 -0.16
C GLY A 220 18.78 -24.77 -0.12
N ALA A 221 18.51 -25.41 1.02
CA ALA A 221 18.37 -26.86 1.08
C ALA A 221 17.46 -27.29 -0.08
N ALA A 222 17.92 -28.25 -0.88
CA ALA A 222 17.10 -28.84 -1.93
C ALA A 222 15.73 -29.15 -1.34
N ARG A 223 14.66 -28.72 -2.02
CA ARG A 223 13.27 -29.01 -1.66
C ARG A 223 13.23 -30.44 -1.10
N PRO A 224 12.89 -30.66 0.18
CA PRO A 224 12.69 -32.02 0.65
C PRO A 224 11.68 -32.65 -0.32
N PRO A 225 11.92 -33.88 -0.79
CA PRO A 225 11.01 -34.53 -1.71
C PRO A 225 9.59 -34.39 -1.14
N PRO A 226 8.58 -34.14 -2.00
CA PRO A 226 7.21 -33.96 -1.53
C PRO A 226 6.91 -35.06 -0.53
N ALA A 227 6.51 -34.67 0.69
CA ALA A 227 6.11 -35.61 1.72
C ALA A 227 5.20 -36.64 1.06
N THR A 228 5.53 -37.92 1.28
CA THR A 228 4.78 -39.09 0.84
C THR A 228 3.29 -38.76 0.78
N PHE A 229 2.69 -38.95 -0.40
CA PHE A 229 1.30 -38.63 -0.72
C PHE A 229 0.39 -38.94 0.47
N ALA A 230 0.05 -37.92 1.26
CA ALA A 230 -0.84 -38.08 2.39
C ALA A 230 -2.22 -38.38 1.82
N LEU A 231 -2.78 -39.53 2.19
CA LEU A 231 -4.08 -39.95 1.71
C LEU A 231 -5.11 -38.86 2.03
N PRO A 232 -6.03 -38.56 1.10
CA PRO A 232 -7.06 -37.57 1.31
C PRO A 232 -7.82 -37.81 2.63
N PRO A 233 -8.25 -36.74 3.33
CA PRO A 233 -8.89 -36.84 4.65
C PRO A 233 -10.17 -37.70 4.67
N PHE A 234 -10.80 -37.95 3.51
CA PHE A 234 -11.93 -38.87 3.42
C PHE A 234 -11.54 -40.35 3.61
N ILE A 235 -10.26 -40.70 3.48
CA ILE A 235 -9.72 -42.04 3.77
C ILE A 235 -9.31 -42.18 5.24
N GLN A 236 -9.05 -41.06 5.94
CA GLN A 236 -8.57 -41.04 7.33
C GLN A 236 -9.69 -40.93 8.38
N ALA A 237 -10.95 -40.97 7.98
CA ALA A 237 -12.09 -40.75 8.88
C ALA A 237 -12.42 -41.99 9.73
N ALA A 238 -11.68 -42.23 10.82
CA ALA A 238 -12.14 -43.00 11.97
C ALA A 238 -11.19 -42.87 13.19
N ALA A 239 -11.18 -41.73 13.90
CA ALA A 239 -10.87 -41.72 15.34
C ALA A 239 -11.13 -40.35 16.01
N ALA A 240 -12.06 -40.40 16.97
CA ALA A 240 -12.17 -39.61 18.20
C ALA A 240 -12.75 -38.18 18.18
N PRO A 241 -13.65 -37.86 19.14
CA PRO A 241 -14.21 -36.53 19.35
C PRO A 241 -13.28 -35.67 20.22
N ALA A 242 -13.12 -34.40 19.84
CA ALA A 242 -12.33 -33.42 20.58
C ALA A 242 -13.17 -32.71 21.64
N ALA A 243 -12.77 -32.86 22.90
CA ALA A 243 -13.26 -32.04 24.02
C ALA A 243 -12.60 -30.65 23.96
N ALA A 244 -13.43 -29.60 23.93
CA ALA A 244 -12.99 -28.21 23.92
C ALA A 244 -12.67 -27.73 25.35
N ALA A 245 -11.40 -27.82 25.73
CA ALA A 245 -10.86 -27.09 26.88
C ALA A 245 -10.47 -25.67 26.45
N ALA A 246 -10.83 -24.67 27.27
CA ALA A 246 -10.46 -23.27 27.09
C ALA A 246 -8.94 -23.12 27.28
N ALA A 247 -8.20 -23.33 26.19
CA ALA A 247 -6.76 -23.12 26.14
C ALA A 247 -6.43 -21.62 26.11
N ALA A 248 -5.32 -21.25 26.76
CA ALA A 248 -4.71 -19.94 26.62
C ALA A 248 -4.61 -19.53 25.13
N PRO A 249 -4.74 -18.23 24.81
CA PRO A 249 -4.68 -17.77 23.43
C PRO A 249 -3.40 -18.31 22.79
N PRO A 250 -3.49 -19.05 21.66
CA PRO A 250 -2.32 -19.63 21.03
C PRO A 250 -1.30 -18.53 20.71
N PRO A 251 0.01 -18.81 20.82
CA PRO A 251 1.03 -17.84 20.43
C PRO A 251 0.73 -17.34 19.00
N PRO A 252 1.01 -16.07 18.69
CA PRO A 252 0.70 -15.52 17.38
C PRO A 252 1.31 -16.41 16.31
N ALA A 253 0.47 -16.96 15.44
CA ALA A 253 0.91 -17.86 14.39
C ALA A 253 1.92 -17.12 13.51
N VAL A 254 3.15 -17.61 13.50
CA VAL A 254 4.19 -17.10 12.62
C VAL A 254 3.74 -17.36 11.18
N VAL A 255 3.59 -16.29 10.40
CA VAL A 255 2.94 -16.33 9.09
C VAL A 255 3.92 -16.80 7.99
N GLY A 256 5.23 -16.62 8.21
CA GLY A 256 6.27 -17.07 7.29
C GLY A 256 7.58 -16.29 7.46
N VAL A 257 8.43 -16.32 6.45
CA VAL A 257 9.66 -15.50 6.39
C VAL A 257 9.28 -14.03 6.28
N GLU A 258 10.09 -13.14 6.85
CA GLU A 258 9.90 -11.70 6.78
C GLU A 258 9.86 -11.15 5.34
N PRO A 259 9.25 -9.96 5.13
CA PRO A 259 9.18 -9.31 3.83
C PRO A 259 10.56 -9.02 3.22
N PHE A 260 10.55 -8.83 1.90
CA PHE A 260 11.66 -8.26 1.15
C PHE A 260 11.25 -6.92 0.54
N TYR A 261 12.25 -6.18 0.07
CA TYR A 261 12.11 -4.79 -0.36
C TYR A 261 12.67 -4.63 -1.76
N ILE A 262 11.94 -3.90 -2.62
CA ILE A 262 12.43 -3.47 -3.92
C ILE A 262 12.68 -1.96 -3.82
N VAL A 263 13.95 -1.59 -3.70
CA VAL A 263 14.39 -0.20 -3.53
C VAL A 263 14.72 0.39 -4.89
N PRO A 264 13.92 1.34 -5.40
CA PRO A 264 14.21 1.96 -6.68
C PRO A 264 15.45 2.85 -6.59
N ARG A 265 16.14 2.99 -7.74
CA ARG A 265 17.29 3.89 -7.88
C ARG A 265 16.86 5.35 -8.04
N ALA A 266 15.78 5.56 -8.77
CA ALA A 266 15.14 6.86 -8.92
C ALA A 266 13.91 6.97 -8.00
N ARG A 267 13.47 8.19 -7.71
CA ARG A 267 12.16 8.38 -7.06
C ARG A 267 11.07 8.09 -8.07
N TYR A 268 9.97 7.53 -7.61
CA TYR A 268 8.76 7.45 -8.41
C TYR A 268 8.08 8.81 -8.46
N ASP A 269 7.60 9.15 -9.65
CA ASP A 269 6.65 10.24 -9.83
C ASP A 269 5.25 9.75 -9.52
N TYR A 270 4.41 10.64 -8.99
CA TYR A 270 3.03 10.34 -8.66
C TYR A 270 2.15 11.37 -9.32
N ARG A 271 1.07 10.92 -9.96
CA ARG A 271 0.12 11.81 -10.61
C ARG A 271 -1.07 12.00 -9.71
N HIS A 272 -1.35 13.26 -9.39
CA HIS A 272 -2.60 13.63 -8.77
C HIS A 272 -3.67 13.73 -9.86
N PRO A 273 -4.88 13.17 -9.67
CA PRO A 273 -5.88 13.08 -10.72
C PRO A 273 -6.53 14.44 -11.06
N VAL A 274 -6.41 15.44 -10.18
CA VAL A 274 -6.73 16.85 -10.49
C VAL A 274 -5.48 17.58 -10.99
N GLU A 275 -5.52 18.05 -12.24
CA GLU A 275 -4.44 18.83 -12.85
C GLU A 275 -4.15 20.12 -12.07
N GLY A 276 -2.87 20.44 -11.89
CA GLY A 276 -2.42 21.66 -11.21
C GLY A 276 -2.56 21.66 -9.68
N ALA A 277 -3.13 20.61 -9.08
CA ALA A 277 -3.37 20.57 -7.63
C ALA A 277 -2.14 20.17 -6.80
N ALA A 278 -1.12 19.53 -7.38
CA ALA A 278 0.02 19.01 -6.65
C ALA A 278 1.34 19.16 -7.42
N ARG A 279 2.45 19.17 -6.67
CA ARG A 279 3.80 19.04 -7.23
C ARG A 279 3.94 17.64 -7.83
N GLU A 280 4.50 17.55 -9.03
CA GLU A 280 4.64 16.30 -9.81
C GLU A 280 5.55 15.24 -9.15
N HIS A 281 6.42 15.66 -8.22
CA HIS A 281 7.40 14.79 -7.58
C HIS A 281 7.06 14.52 -6.11
N SER A 282 7.15 13.25 -5.70
CA SER A 282 7.04 12.89 -4.29
C SER A 282 8.17 13.50 -3.45
N HIS A 283 7.78 14.01 -2.28
CA HIS A 283 8.69 14.54 -1.27
C HIS A 283 9.46 13.46 -0.50
N PHE A 284 9.12 12.18 -0.70
CA PHE A 284 9.74 11.04 -0.04
C PHE A 284 10.22 10.04 -1.08
N LYS A 285 11.25 9.29 -0.72
CA LYS A 285 11.65 8.11 -1.49
C LYS A 285 10.69 6.99 -1.09
N SER A 286 10.09 6.34 -2.07
CA SER A 286 9.25 5.16 -1.83
C SER A 286 9.97 3.91 -2.29
N MET A 287 9.54 2.78 -1.77
CA MET A 287 10.00 1.45 -2.16
C MET A 287 8.86 0.45 -2.00
N TRP A 288 8.98 -0.70 -2.67
CA TRP A 288 8.02 -1.79 -2.49
C TRP A 288 8.37 -2.60 -1.25
N TYR A 289 7.36 -2.84 -0.43
CA TYR A 289 7.34 -3.80 0.67
C TYR A 289 6.61 -5.03 0.15
N VAL A 290 7.29 -6.18 0.10
CA VAL A 290 6.76 -7.36 -0.59
C VAL A 290 6.86 -8.59 0.30
N TRP A 291 5.78 -9.36 0.35
CA TRP A 291 5.75 -10.62 1.06
C TRP A 291 4.97 -11.66 0.26
N ALA A 292 5.54 -12.85 0.09
CA ALA A 292 4.98 -13.91 -0.74
C ALA A 292 4.69 -15.18 0.06
N GLY A 293 4.46 -15.05 1.37
CA GLY A 293 4.21 -16.19 2.24
C GLY A 293 5.37 -17.16 2.27
N ARG A 294 5.05 -18.45 2.23
CA ARG A 294 6.03 -19.54 2.12
C ARG A 294 6.89 -19.47 0.85
N HIS A 295 6.46 -18.74 -0.18
CA HIS A 295 7.16 -18.60 -1.45
C HIS A 295 8.13 -17.40 -1.47
N THR A 296 8.27 -16.68 -0.35
CA THR A 296 9.14 -15.49 -0.27
C THR A 296 10.59 -15.79 -0.71
N PRO A 297 11.25 -16.87 -0.24
CA PRO A 297 12.61 -17.18 -0.69
C PRO A 297 12.72 -17.48 -2.19
N GLU A 298 11.77 -18.22 -2.78
CA GLU A 298 11.71 -18.49 -4.22
C GLU A 298 11.54 -17.21 -5.03
N VAL A 299 10.56 -16.38 -4.64
CA VAL A 299 10.24 -15.13 -5.35
C VAL A 299 11.41 -14.14 -5.28
N VAL A 300 12.06 -13.98 -4.12
CA VAL A 300 13.25 -13.13 -3.99
C VAL A 300 14.34 -13.52 -4.98
N ARG A 301 14.56 -14.82 -5.18
CA ARG A 301 15.56 -15.33 -6.13
C ARG A 301 15.19 -14.99 -7.57
N GLY A 302 13.96 -15.31 -7.99
CA GLY A 302 13.46 -15.04 -9.33
C GLY A 302 13.48 -13.55 -9.66
N VAL A 303 13.02 -12.71 -8.73
CA VAL A 303 13.00 -11.25 -8.87
C VAL A 303 14.41 -10.69 -9.02
N ARG A 304 15.40 -11.16 -8.24
CA ARG A 304 16.80 -10.71 -8.39
C ARG A 304 17.34 -11.01 -9.78
N VAL A 305 17.10 -12.22 -10.29
CA VAL A 305 17.53 -12.64 -11.64
C VAL A 305 16.84 -11.78 -12.70
N ALA A 306 15.53 -11.61 -12.61
CA ALA A 306 14.75 -10.80 -13.56
C ALA A 306 15.18 -9.32 -13.59
N VAL A 307 15.43 -8.73 -12.42
CA VAL A 307 15.90 -7.35 -12.30
C VAL A 307 17.29 -7.18 -12.91
N LEU A 308 18.20 -8.13 -12.68
CA LEU A 308 19.53 -8.12 -13.30
C LEU A 308 19.47 -8.25 -14.83
N HIS A 309 18.62 -9.13 -15.37
CA HIS A 309 18.48 -9.30 -16.82
C HIS A 309 17.88 -8.08 -17.52
N ARG A 310 16.94 -7.37 -16.87
CA ARG A 310 16.32 -6.17 -17.44
C ARG A 310 17.25 -4.97 -17.43
N ALA A 311 18.24 -4.95 -16.54
CA ALA A 311 19.15 -3.84 -16.38
C ALA A 311 20.20 -3.83 -17.50
N ALA A 312 19.95 -3.05 -18.55
CA ALA A 312 20.96 -2.76 -19.58
C ALA A 312 22.24 -2.13 -18.97
N VAL A 313 22.06 -1.36 -17.89
CA VAL A 313 23.14 -0.81 -17.07
C VAL A 313 22.91 -1.28 -15.63
N PRO A 314 23.79 -2.12 -15.05
CA PRO A 314 23.61 -2.70 -13.72
C PRO A 314 23.35 -1.65 -12.63
N ASP A 315 23.96 -0.47 -12.75
CA ASP A 315 23.86 0.59 -11.73
C ASP A 315 22.48 1.28 -11.69
N ARG A 316 21.66 1.11 -12.73
CA ARG A 316 20.30 1.67 -12.81
C ARG A 316 19.21 0.71 -12.33
N ALA A 317 19.57 -0.54 -12.03
CA ALA A 317 18.61 -1.55 -11.58
C ALA A 317 18.12 -1.27 -10.15
N PRO A 318 16.82 -1.47 -9.85
CA PRO A 318 16.35 -1.48 -8.47
C PRO A 318 17.08 -2.55 -7.64
N GLN A 319 17.23 -2.31 -6.34
CA GLN A 319 17.86 -3.26 -5.43
C GLN A 319 16.81 -4.15 -4.77
N VAL A 320 17.10 -5.45 -4.63
CA VAL A 320 16.19 -6.44 -4.00
C VAL A 320 16.82 -6.95 -2.70
N LEU A 321 16.31 -6.49 -1.57
CA LEU A 321 16.86 -6.71 -0.23
C LEU A 321 15.90 -7.57 0.58
N HIS A 322 16.37 -8.69 1.16
CA HIS A 322 15.50 -9.61 1.90
C HIS A 322 15.70 -9.44 3.40
N GLY A 323 14.66 -8.99 4.08
CA GLY A 323 14.65 -8.81 5.52
C GLY A 323 15.14 -7.45 6.00
N LEU A 324 14.79 -7.14 7.26
CA LEU A 324 15.13 -5.86 7.91
C LEU A 324 16.64 -5.63 7.97
N GLU A 325 17.40 -6.67 8.30
CA GLU A 325 18.86 -6.60 8.44
C GLU A 325 19.55 -6.23 7.13
N ALA A 326 19.17 -6.86 6.01
CA ALA A 326 19.75 -6.57 4.70
C ALA A 326 19.46 -5.12 4.25
N LEU A 327 18.30 -4.58 4.64
CA LEU A 327 17.92 -3.21 4.34
C LEU A 327 18.75 -2.18 5.13
N GLU A 328 19.06 -2.49 6.39
CA GLU A 328 19.94 -1.68 7.24
C GLU A 328 21.38 -1.70 6.75
N GLU A 329 21.92 -2.89 6.45
CA GLU A 329 23.27 -3.08 5.92
C GLU A 329 23.49 -2.30 4.62
N ALA A 330 22.48 -2.29 3.74
CA ALA A 330 22.52 -1.58 2.47
C ALA A 330 22.39 -0.05 2.61
N LYS A 331 22.13 0.49 3.82
CA LYS A 331 21.92 1.92 4.10
C LYS A 331 20.91 2.57 3.15
N CYS A 332 19.91 1.80 2.71
CA CYS A 332 18.92 2.24 1.73
C CYS A 332 17.84 3.14 2.32
N VAL A 333 17.74 3.14 3.66
CA VAL A 333 16.79 3.90 4.45
C VAL A 333 17.55 4.99 5.17
N THR A 334 17.15 6.24 4.93
CA THR A 334 17.75 7.35 5.67
C THR A 334 17.08 7.39 7.03
N ALA A 335 17.84 7.17 8.11
CA ALA A 335 17.31 7.31 9.46
C ALA A 335 16.63 8.68 9.58
N THR A 336 15.32 8.69 9.79
CA THR A 336 14.50 9.90 9.85
C THR A 336 14.85 10.81 11.03
N GLU A 337 15.81 10.43 11.86
CA GLU A 337 16.27 11.08 13.08
C GLU A 337 16.65 12.55 12.93
N ARG A 338 16.80 13.06 11.69
CA ARG A 338 17.13 14.46 11.44
C ARG A 338 16.07 15.28 10.71
N ARG A 339 14.90 14.74 10.39
CA ARG A 339 13.83 15.58 9.80
C ARG A 339 12.91 16.07 10.93
N PRO A 340 13.08 17.32 11.43
CA PRO A 340 12.16 17.88 12.41
C PRO A 340 10.71 17.74 11.89
N ASN A 341 9.79 17.42 12.79
CA ASN A 341 8.38 17.25 12.45
C ASN A 341 7.82 18.56 11.82
N PRO A 342 6.71 18.53 11.09
CA PRO A 342 6.18 19.73 10.41
C PRO A 342 5.98 20.94 11.34
N GLN A 343 5.59 20.70 12.60
CA GLN A 343 5.42 21.75 13.61
C GLN A 343 6.77 22.31 14.07
N GLN A 344 7.79 21.47 14.26
CA GLN A 344 9.15 21.88 14.54
C GLN A 344 9.69 22.69 13.36
N ARG A 345 9.47 22.26 12.11
CA ARG A 345 9.83 23.06 10.93
C ARG A 345 9.11 24.41 10.91
N ALA A 346 7.82 24.45 11.24
CA ALA A 346 7.06 25.69 11.33
C ALA A 346 7.60 26.61 12.45
N ARG A 347 7.96 26.04 13.62
CA ARG A 347 8.60 26.77 14.72
C ARG A 347 9.97 27.31 14.35
N HIS A 348 10.81 26.51 13.68
CA HIS A 348 12.11 26.96 13.17
C HIS A 348 11.96 28.04 12.09
N ALA A 349 10.91 27.96 11.25
CA ALA A 349 10.61 28.99 10.26
C ALA A 349 10.09 30.30 10.89
N GLN A 350 9.36 30.21 12.02
CA GLN A 350 8.80 31.37 12.72
C GLN A 350 9.80 32.01 13.71
N GLY A 351 10.72 31.23 14.30
CA GLY A 351 11.66 31.70 15.33
C GLY A 351 12.98 32.28 14.82
N GLY A 352 13.18 32.39 13.51
CA GLY A 352 14.48 32.74 12.90
C GLY A 352 14.67 34.19 12.45
N ARG A 353 13.77 35.13 12.75
CA ARG A 353 14.05 36.55 12.52
C ARG A 353 14.63 37.17 13.80
N PRO A 354 15.96 37.37 13.91
CA PRO A 354 16.50 38.20 14.97
C PRO A 354 15.86 39.59 14.85
N SER A 355 15.23 40.04 15.94
CA SER A 355 14.64 41.37 16.00
C SER A 355 15.77 42.41 15.78
N PRO A 356 15.69 43.31 14.78
CA PRO A 356 16.73 44.31 14.52
C PRO A 356 16.72 45.48 15.52
N HIS A 357 16.11 45.31 16.69
CA HIS A 357 16.04 46.33 17.74
C HIS A 357 16.79 45.89 18.99
N GLY A 358 18.11 46.02 18.89
CA GLY A 358 19.05 46.06 20.01
C GLY A 358 20.07 47.17 19.82
N LYS A 359 19.63 48.37 19.41
CA LYS A 359 20.41 49.60 19.60
C LYS A 359 20.04 50.20 20.94
N GLY A 360 20.98 50.15 21.87
CA GLY A 360 20.97 50.88 23.14
C GLY A 360 22.04 50.27 24.04
N ARG A 361 22.90 51.02 24.71
CA ARG A 361 23.10 52.46 24.82
C ARG A 361 24.48 52.60 25.51
N GLN A 362 25.26 53.60 25.13
CA GLN A 362 26.48 54.02 25.81
C GLN A 362 26.22 54.41 27.28
N GLY A 363 27.26 54.31 28.11
CA GLY A 363 27.38 54.84 29.48
C GLY A 363 28.01 53.77 30.38
N HIS A 364 29.16 53.92 31.00
CA HIS A 364 29.98 55.10 31.34
C HIS A 364 31.46 54.71 31.36
#